data_AF-A0A1V6XMC4-F1
#
_entry.id   AF-A0A1V6XMC4-F1
#
_cell.length_a   1.000
_cell.length_b   1.000
_cell.length_c   1.000
_cell.angle_alpha   90.00
_cell.angle_beta   90.00
_cell.angle_gamma   90.00
#
_symmetry.space_group_name_H-M   'P 1'
#
loop_
_entity.id
_entity.type
_entity.pdbx_description
1 polymer ?
#
loop_
_entity_poly.entity_id
_entity_poly.type
_entity_poly.pdbx_seq_one_letter_code
_entity_poly.pdbx_strand_id
1 'polypeptide(L)'
;MSADTMSSRDDSVDKVATLWAGSGQASNSTSSVAENVAYRFVLDRKVQMISSNGMPENGLVSGLLFVPTLEPHDPCYDITASSVPANVTRYEDVSEFGYSLVGLAPWVTAECSLSFLSAAQKVGTHAMVFFQPSDNETDIPPDSNDSRWATNDGDKWRMDNNYPVYAISGPAGATLINDLSWYSNKTPDSKRDESTEDFALQTETNRLFARIETGEETEGASPSIWSFVLAIAGTVLILSIILMIIYRLVQRKRRAQLQRRVNAGQVDIEALTLNQMTVPQEVVNKMPLYTYLEIDRPAEPTSPPGNTSANSIDHDCGDKTNSLSLNEDSHAQEEAGIQKPEAAMIKTGQNESCRSKYRLSHTQTTCAICLDDFVVGSSTVRELPCGHIFDPECIDPFLTRNCCLCPLSDKMGALKYVEEIQKKKQSDVIRFLLRVRCWELRQLNAIHRASRPSRPDKARRLGYKAKQGYVIYRARVRRGGRKRPAPKGATYGKPTNHGVNQLKYQRALKSTAEERVGRRAANLRVLNSYWINQDSTYKYYEVILVDPQHKAIRRDARINWICNSVHKHRESRGLTATGKKSRGMNKGHRYNNTKAGRRHTWKRQNTQSYWRYR
;
A
#
# COMPACT_ATOMS: atom_id res chain seq x y z
N MET A 1 34.10 -9.84 -28.68
CA MET A 1 33.56 -8.58 -28.15
C MET A 1 32.28 -8.96 -27.39
N SER A 2 32.33 -9.48 -26.15
CA SER A 2 33.09 -8.98 -24.98
C SER A 2 32.60 -7.56 -24.60
N ALA A 3 32.18 -7.21 -23.38
CA ALA A 3 31.90 -7.95 -22.13
C ALA A 3 30.96 -7.04 -21.26
N ASP A 4 30.61 -7.25 -19.98
CA ASP A 4 30.95 -8.25 -18.95
C ASP A 4 29.87 -8.26 -17.83
N THR A 5 29.83 -9.30 -16.98
CA THR A 5 29.56 -9.30 -15.51
C THR A 5 29.13 -10.69 -14.98
N MET A 6 30.11 -11.59 -14.76
CA MET A 6 29.90 -12.75 -13.88
C MET A 6 30.18 -12.35 -12.42
N SER A 7 29.15 -12.45 -11.58
CA SER A 7 29.26 -12.21 -10.13
C SER A 7 30.05 -13.34 -9.49
N SER A 8 31.03 -12.99 -8.64
CA SER A 8 31.67 -13.92 -7.71
C SER A 8 30.61 -14.63 -6.85
N ARG A 9 30.71 -15.95 -6.75
CA ARG A 9 29.99 -16.80 -5.79
C ARG A 9 31.01 -17.31 -4.77
N ASP A 10 30.60 -17.43 -3.52
CA ASP A 10 31.38 -18.11 -2.49
C ASP A 10 31.21 -19.62 -2.69
N ASP A 11 32.29 -20.31 -3.08
CA ASP A 11 32.26 -21.70 -3.58
C ASP A 11 32.84 -22.73 -2.56
N SER A 12 32.71 -22.47 -1.25
CA SER A 12 33.17 -23.38 -0.18
C SER A 12 32.14 -24.45 0.18
N VAL A 13 32.59 -25.70 0.26
CA VAL A 13 31.78 -26.90 0.54
C VAL A 13 32.00 -27.40 1.98
N ASP A 14 30.92 -27.81 2.67
CA ASP A 14 30.91 -27.94 4.14
C ASP A 14 31.29 -29.33 4.71
N LYS A 15 31.21 -30.45 3.98
CA LYS A 15 31.46 -31.80 4.55
C LYS A 15 32.00 -32.81 3.54
N VAL A 16 32.94 -33.67 3.98
CA VAL A 16 33.44 -34.86 3.24
C VAL A 16 33.77 -36.03 4.17
N ALA A 17 33.31 -37.24 3.79
CA ALA A 17 33.67 -38.61 4.21
C ALA A 17 32.95 -39.31 5.40
N THR A 18 32.57 -40.58 5.17
CA THR A 18 32.12 -41.59 6.14
C THR A 18 32.46 -43.00 5.62
N LEU A 19 32.96 -43.92 6.43
CA LEU A 19 33.08 -45.34 6.03
C LEU A 19 31.70 -46.04 6.03
N TRP A 20 31.49 -47.03 5.16
CA TRP A 20 30.35 -47.96 5.26
C TRP A 20 30.82 -49.40 5.36
N ALA A 21 30.14 -50.18 6.19
CA ALA A 21 30.32 -51.62 6.36
C ALA A 21 28.94 -52.28 6.27
N GLY A 22 28.77 -53.23 5.35
CA GLY A 22 27.52 -53.99 5.24
C GLY A 22 27.34 -54.78 3.94
N SER A 23 26.50 -55.80 4.00
CA SER A 23 26.02 -56.58 2.85
C SER A 23 24.55 -56.26 2.60
N GLY A 24 24.26 -55.27 1.75
CA GLY A 24 22.88 -54.85 1.50
C GLY A 24 22.71 -53.86 0.36
N GLN A 25 21.63 -54.03 -0.41
CA GLN A 25 21.28 -53.19 -1.55
C GLN A 25 20.56 -51.92 -1.07
N ALA A 26 21.10 -50.74 -1.36
CA ALA A 26 20.57 -49.44 -0.91
C ALA A 26 20.04 -48.58 -2.07
N SER A 27 19.08 -47.69 -1.79
CA SER A 27 18.42 -46.83 -2.80
C SER A 27 18.42 -45.35 -2.40
N ASN A 28 17.97 -44.47 -3.32
CA ASN A 28 18.00 -42.99 -3.21
C ASN A 28 17.27 -42.37 -1.99
N SER A 29 16.63 -43.15 -1.12
CA SER A 29 15.99 -42.69 0.12
C SER A 29 16.70 -43.15 1.40
N THR A 30 17.89 -43.74 1.29
CA THR A 30 18.61 -44.27 2.46
C THR A 30 19.21 -43.12 3.28
N SER A 31 18.66 -42.90 4.47
CA SER A 31 19.17 -41.94 5.45
C SER A 31 20.65 -42.21 5.78
N SER A 32 21.39 -41.16 6.13
CA SER A 32 22.79 -41.28 6.57
C SER A 32 22.94 -42.34 7.66
N VAL A 33 23.64 -43.41 7.29
CA VAL A 33 24.38 -44.40 8.09
C VAL A 33 24.13 -44.36 9.61
N ALA A 34 23.59 -45.46 10.13
CA ALA A 34 23.47 -45.71 11.57
C ALA A 34 24.84 -45.61 12.28
N GLU A 35 24.84 -45.29 13.58
CA GLU A 35 25.97 -44.75 14.36
C GLU A 35 27.21 -45.67 14.56
N ASN A 36 27.36 -46.75 13.80
CA ASN A 36 28.49 -47.69 13.86
C ASN A 36 29.49 -47.47 12.72
N VAL A 37 30.15 -46.30 12.71
CA VAL A 37 31.21 -45.97 11.73
C VAL A 37 32.55 -45.85 12.45
N ALA A 38 33.47 -46.78 12.21
CA ALA A 38 34.78 -46.85 12.88
C ALA A 38 35.76 -45.71 12.50
N TYR A 39 35.53 -45.04 11.37
CA TYR A 39 36.38 -43.94 10.90
C TYR A 39 35.58 -42.80 10.26
N ARG A 40 35.82 -41.58 10.74
CA ARG A 40 35.17 -40.35 10.25
C ARG A 40 36.20 -39.24 10.10
N PHE A 41 36.69 -39.06 8.88
CA PHE A 41 37.37 -37.84 8.45
C PHE A 41 36.31 -36.76 8.15
N VAL A 42 36.56 -35.49 8.46
CA VAL A 42 35.64 -34.38 8.14
C VAL A 42 36.43 -33.17 7.68
N LEU A 43 36.17 -32.72 6.45
CA LEU A 43 36.63 -31.44 5.93
C LEU A 43 35.49 -30.43 5.98
N ASP A 44 35.47 -29.62 7.03
CA ASP A 44 34.50 -28.53 7.23
C ASP A 44 35.04 -27.24 6.63
N ARG A 45 34.32 -26.66 5.66
CA ARG A 45 34.68 -25.44 4.91
C ARG A 45 36.08 -25.41 4.29
N LYS A 46 36.64 -26.58 3.98
CA LYS A 46 38.00 -26.78 3.43
C LYS A 46 38.02 -27.47 2.08
N VAL A 47 36.89 -27.43 1.37
CA VAL A 47 36.71 -28.02 0.04
C VAL A 47 36.25 -26.92 -0.91
N GLN A 48 36.96 -26.74 -2.01
CA GLN A 48 36.69 -25.71 -3.03
C GLN A 48 36.16 -26.36 -4.31
N MET A 49 35.18 -25.76 -4.98
CA MET A 49 34.75 -26.21 -6.30
C MET A 49 35.63 -25.59 -7.41
N ILE A 50 36.20 -26.40 -8.31
CA ILE A 50 37.02 -25.93 -9.46
C ILE A 50 36.23 -26.01 -10.77
N SER A 51 35.35 -27.00 -10.91
CA SER A 51 34.40 -27.11 -12.03
C SER A 51 33.02 -27.52 -11.53
N SER A 52 32.00 -26.77 -11.94
CA SER A 52 30.58 -27.02 -11.66
C SER A 52 29.86 -27.78 -12.78
N ASN A 53 30.58 -28.20 -13.83
CA ASN A 53 29.97 -28.91 -14.95
C ASN A 53 29.48 -30.30 -14.50
N GLY A 54 28.34 -30.76 -15.03
CA GLY A 54 27.73 -32.03 -14.62
C GLY A 54 27.17 -32.09 -13.18
N MET A 55 27.07 -30.95 -12.47
CA MET A 55 26.54 -30.94 -11.10
C MET A 55 25.07 -31.39 -11.05
N PRO A 56 24.68 -32.33 -10.16
CA PRO A 56 23.27 -32.72 -9.99
C PRO A 56 22.41 -31.60 -9.38
N GLU A 57 21.14 -31.51 -9.80
CA GLU A 57 20.17 -30.50 -9.34
C GLU A 57 20.01 -30.44 -7.80
N ASN A 58 20.32 -31.55 -7.12
CA ASN A 58 20.15 -31.73 -5.68
C ASN A 58 21.28 -31.10 -4.84
N GLY A 59 22.37 -30.60 -5.45
CA GLY A 59 23.53 -30.04 -4.74
C GLY A 59 24.40 -31.05 -3.97
N LEU A 60 23.99 -32.31 -3.90
CA LEU A 60 24.63 -33.41 -3.19
C LEU A 60 25.35 -34.35 -4.16
N VAL A 61 26.62 -34.66 -3.90
CA VAL A 61 27.33 -35.77 -4.55
C VAL A 61 27.78 -36.79 -3.51
N SER A 62 27.65 -38.08 -3.81
CA SER A 62 28.11 -39.14 -2.90
C SER A 62 28.50 -40.40 -3.66
N GLY A 63 29.50 -41.12 -3.17
CA GLY A 63 29.98 -42.35 -3.81
C GLY A 63 31.23 -42.95 -3.14
N LEU A 64 31.62 -44.15 -3.58
CA LEU A 64 32.86 -44.80 -3.13
C LEU A 64 34.08 -44.06 -3.65
N LEU A 65 35.06 -43.84 -2.77
CA LEU A 65 36.34 -43.23 -3.10
C LEU A 65 37.27 -44.25 -3.75
N PHE A 66 37.91 -43.87 -4.84
CA PHE A 66 38.95 -44.65 -5.51
C PHE A 66 39.95 -43.72 -6.22
N VAL A 67 41.13 -44.22 -6.54
CA VAL A 67 42.11 -43.48 -7.36
C VAL A 67 42.12 -44.06 -8.78
N PRO A 68 41.74 -43.29 -9.82
CA PRO A 68 41.72 -43.76 -11.20
C PRO A 68 43.08 -44.31 -11.65
N THR A 69 43.07 -45.38 -12.44
CA THR A 69 44.28 -46.04 -12.94
C THR A 69 44.74 -45.36 -14.23
N LEU A 70 45.99 -44.89 -14.26
CA LEU A 70 46.64 -44.42 -15.49
C LEU A 70 47.14 -45.60 -16.33
N GLU A 71 47.27 -45.42 -17.64
CA GLU A 71 47.79 -46.48 -18.51
C GLU A 71 49.31 -46.68 -18.27
N PRO A 72 49.85 -47.92 -18.30
CA PRO A 72 51.26 -48.18 -17.96
C PRO A 72 52.32 -47.53 -18.88
N HIS A 73 51.89 -46.91 -19.99
CA HIS A 73 52.75 -46.16 -20.93
C HIS A 73 52.61 -44.64 -20.75
N ASP A 74 51.77 -44.17 -19.82
CA ASP A 74 51.59 -42.76 -19.51
C ASP A 74 52.76 -42.26 -18.63
N PRO A 75 53.54 -41.24 -19.04
CA PRO A 75 54.64 -40.69 -18.23
C PRO A 75 54.21 -40.22 -16.84
N CYS A 76 52.91 -39.93 -16.65
CA CYS A 76 52.37 -39.51 -15.36
C CYS A 76 52.25 -40.63 -14.32
N TYR A 77 52.34 -41.89 -14.74
CA TYR A 77 52.38 -43.03 -13.82
C TYR A 77 53.60 -42.94 -12.87
N ASP A 78 54.80 -42.75 -13.43
CA ASP A 78 56.04 -42.66 -12.65
C ASP A 78 56.14 -41.34 -11.87
N ILE A 79 55.68 -40.22 -12.45
CA ILE A 79 55.70 -38.90 -11.80
C ILE A 79 54.84 -38.90 -10.52
N THR A 80 53.67 -39.54 -10.57
CA THR A 80 52.72 -39.53 -9.45
C THR A 80 52.89 -40.69 -8.45
N ALA A 81 53.76 -41.66 -8.74
CA ALA A 81 54.08 -42.79 -7.84
C ALA A 81 54.59 -42.37 -6.44
N SER A 82 55.16 -41.15 -6.32
CA SER A 82 55.55 -40.57 -5.03
C SER A 82 54.37 -40.19 -4.13
N SER A 83 53.23 -39.84 -4.74
CA SER A 83 52.02 -39.35 -4.07
C SER A 83 50.89 -40.38 -4.07
N VAL A 84 50.98 -41.40 -4.93
CA VAL A 84 49.99 -42.47 -5.10
C VAL A 84 50.68 -43.83 -4.96
N PRO A 85 50.56 -44.51 -3.80
CA PRO A 85 51.10 -45.85 -3.62
C PRO A 85 50.52 -46.85 -4.65
N ALA A 86 51.31 -47.86 -5.01
CA ALA A 86 50.86 -48.92 -5.91
C ALA A 86 49.63 -49.68 -5.36
N ASN A 87 49.57 -49.85 -4.03
CA ASN A 87 48.55 -50.62 -3.32
C ASN A 87 47.35 -49.77 -2.86
N VAL A 88 46.89 -48.81 -3.67
CA VAL A 88 45.73 -47.95 -3.36
C VAL A 88 44.46 -48.46 -4.02
N THR A 89 43.29 -48.27 -3.39
CA THR A 89 41.98 -48.67 -3.92
C THR A 89 41.77 -48.15 -5.35
N ARG A 90 41.70 -49.07 -6.32
CA ARG A 90 41.43 -48.81 -7.75
C ARG A 90 39.97 -49.09 -8.10
N TYR A 91 39.59 -48.80 -9.35
CA TYR A 91 38.25 -49.14 -9.87
C TYR A 91 37.91 -50.63 -9.69
N GLU A 92 38.87 -51.52 -9.95
CA GLU A 92 38.76 -52.98 -9.71
C GLU A 92 38.27 -53.29 -8.28
N ASP A 93 38.78 -52.55 -7.27
CA ASP A 93 38.50 -52.77 -5.85
C ASP A 93 37.11 -52.26 -5.39
N VAL A 94 36.40 -51.47 -6.21
CA VAL A 94 35.10 -50.84 -5.88
C VAL A 94 33.96 -51.17 -6.87
N SER A 95 34.30 -51.61 -8.08
CA SER A 95 33.34 -51.88 -9.17
C SER A 95 32.24 -52.90 -8.82
N GLU A 96 32.55 -53.90 -7.99
CA GLU A 96 31.62 -54.97 -7.60
C GLU A 96 30.44 -54.45 -6.74
N PHE A 97 30.64 -53.37 -5.98
CA PHE A 97 29.65 -52.86 -5.04
C PHE A 97 28.53 -52.03 -5.69
N GLY A 98 28.67 -51.60 -6.95
CA GLY A 98 27.61 -50.94 -7.72
C GLY A 98 27.18 -49.54 -7.25
N TYR A 99 27.95 -48.87 -6.39
CA TYR A 99 27.71 -47.49 -5.98
C TYR A 99 28.23 -46.48 -7.03
N SER A 100 27.70 -45.25 -6.98
CA SER A 100 28.35 -44.09 -7.60
C SER A 100 29.80 -43.97 -7.13
N LEU A 101 30.68 -43.48 -8.00
CA LEU A 101 32.12 -43.41 -7.75
C LEU A 101 32.60 -41.96 -7.66
N VAL A 102 33.52 -41.70 -6.72
CA VAL A 102 34.20 -40.41 -6.55
C VAL A 102 35.70 -40.65 -6.70
N GLY A 103 36.30 -40.02 -7.71
CA GLY A 103 37.73 -40.12 -7.95
C GLY A 103 38.51 -39.20 -7.00
N LEU A 104 39.65 -39.67 -6.50
CA LEU A 104 40.64 -38.87 -5.79
C LEU A 104 41.98 -38.96 -6.54
N ALA A 105 42.62 -37.84 -6.84
CA ALA A 105 43.91 -37.82 -7.55
C ALA A 105 44.80 -36.63 -7.13
N PRO A 106 46.14 -36.74 -7.24
CA PRO A 106 47.03 -35.61 -7.02
C PRO A 106 47.10 -34.69 -8.24
N TRP A 107 47.08 -33.38 -8.01
CA TRP A 107 47.33 -32.35 -9.03
C TRP A 107 48.82 -31.97 -8.98
N VAL A 108 49.64 -32.73 -9.72
CA VAL A 108 51.11 -32.53 -9.77
C VAL A 108 51.52 -31.67 -10.96
N THR A 109 51.00 -32.00 -12.15
CA THR A 109 51.17 -31.22 -13.38
C THR A 109 49.83 -31.15 -14.12
N ALA A 110 49.70 -30.17 -15.01
CA ALA A 110 48.52 -30.04 -15.87
C ALA A 110 48.25 -31.31 -16.69
N GLU A 111 49.30 -31.87 -17.30
CA GLU A 111 49.22 -33.06 -18.16
C GLU A 111 48.75 -34.29 -17.39
N CYS A 112 49.30 -34.53 -16.19
CA CYS A 112 48.89 -35.66 -15.36
C CYS A 112 47.45 -35.52 -14.84
N SER A 113 47.03 -34.29 -14.53
CA SER A 113 45.66 -34.00 -14.08
C SER A 113 44.65 -34.28 -15.20
N LEU A 114 45.00 -33.98 -16.46
CA LEU A 114 44.21 -34.34 -17.64
C LEU A 114 44.15 -35.86 -17.86
N SER A 115 45.27 -36.58 -17.70
CA SER A 115 45.28 -38.05 -17.73
C SER A 115 44.34 -38.64 -16.68
N PHE A 116 44.38 -38.17 -15.43
CA PHE A 116 43.47 -38.62 -14.36
C PHE A 116 41.99 -38.31 -14.65
N LEU A 117 41.68 -37.12 -15.19
CA LEU A 117 40.33 -36.77 -15.63
C LEU A 117 39.83 -37.71 -16.74
N SER A 118 40.67 -38.02 -17.73
CA SER A 118 40.32 -38.96 -18.80
C SER A 118 40.09 -40.39 -18.28
N ALA A 119 40.90 -40.84 -17.30
CA ALA A 119 40.75 -42.14 -16.66
C ALA A 119 39.46 -42.20 -15.81
N ALA A 120 39.15 -41.15 -15.06
CA ALA A 120 37.90 -41.04 -14.30
C ALA A 120 36.66 -41.01 -15.22
N GLN A 121 36.77 -40.36 -16.38
CA GLN A 121 35.70 -40.30 -17.39
C GLN A 121 35.44 -41.65 -18.05
N LYS A 122 36.50 -42.40 -18.44
CA LYS A 122 36.40 -43.79 -18.96
C LYS A 122 35.62 -44.71 -18.01
N VAL A 123 35.69 -44.45 -16.70
CA VAL A 123 35.08 -45.25 -15.63
C VAL A 123 33.66 -44.81 -15.24
N GLY A 124 33.18 -43.63 -15.67
CA GLY A 124 31.84 -43.12 -15.32
C GLY A 124 31.75 -42.50 -13.91
N THR A 125 32.81 -41.81 -13.49
CA THR A 125 32.91 -41.14 -12.19
C THR A 125 31.87 -40.01 -12.03
N HIS A 126 31.30 -39.85 -10.83
CA HIS A 126 30.27 -38.85 -10.51
C HIS A 126 30.83 -37.54 -9.93
N ALA A 127 32.05 -37.54 -9.38
CA ALA A 127 32.82 -36.35 -9.03
C ALA A 127 34.31 -36.68 -8.93
N MET A 128 35.15 -35.68 -9.18
CA MET A 128 36.60 -35.79 -8.99
C MET A 128 37.07 -34.86 -7.88
N VAL A 129 37.97 -35.33 -7.04
CA VAL A 129 38.60 -34.56 -5.98
C VAL A 129 40.10 -34.52 -6.23
N PHE A 130 40.66 -33.32 -6.25
CA PHE A 130 42.10 -33.08 -6.38
C PHE A 130 42.71 -32.53 -5.10
N PHE A 131 44.01 -32.77 -4.93
CA PHE A 131 44.83 -32.16 -3.89
C PHE A 131 46.23 -31.90 -4.46
N GLN A 132 46.95 -30.91 -3.93
CA GLN A 132 48.31 -30.61 -4.38
C GLN A 132 49.32 -31.23 -3.40
N PRO A 133 50.10 -32.27 -3.79
CA PRO A 133 51.01 -32.94 -2.85
C PRO A 133 52.19 -32.08 -2.39
N SER A 134 52.53 -31.04 -3.17
CA SER A 134 53.55 -30.05 -2.83
C SER A 134 53.06 -28.98 -1.84
N ASP A 135 51.74 -28.91 -1.61
CA ASP A 135 51.13 -27.93 -0.71
C ASP A 135 50.99 -28.54 0.68
N ASN A 136 51.65 -27.93 1.66
CA ASN A 136 51.58 -28.33 3.07
C ASN A 136 50.58 -27.49 3.86
N GLU A 137 49.90 -26.52 3.24
CA GLU A 137 48.90 -25.70 3.91
C GLU A 137 47.64 -26.52 4.21
N THR A 138 47.09 -26.34 5.42
CA THR A 138 45.85 -27.02 5.84
C THR A 138 44.60 -26.18 5.59
N ASP A 139 44.75 -25.04 4.93
CA ASP A 139 43.69 -24.05 4.72
C ASP A 139 42.84 -24.36 3.48
N ILE A 140 41.97 -23.43 3.09
CA ILE A 140 41.06 -23.62 1.95
C ILE A 140 41.90 -23.63 0.66
N PRO A 141 41.73 -24.64 -0.22
CA PRO A 141 42.43 -24.68 -1.50
C PRO A 141 42.15 -23.42 -2.35
N PRO A 142 43.07 -23.06 -3.25
CA PRO A 142 42.88 -21.92 -4.14
C PRO A 142 41.59 -21.98 -4.94
N ASP A 143 40.97 -20.82 -5.15
CA ASP A 143 39.75 -20.67 -5.93
C ASP A 143 39.92 -21.15 -7.39
N SER A 144 38.79 -21.49 -8.03
CA SER A 144 38.67 -21.99 -9.39
C SER A 144 39.42 -21.17 -10.46
N ASN A 145 39.65 -19.89 -10.24
CA ASN A 145 40.36 -18.98 -11.16
C ASN A 145 41.88 -18.85 -10.88
N ASP A 146 42.44 -19.52 -9.87
CA ASP A 146 43.89 -19.50 -9.61
C ASP A 146 44.65 -20.21 -10.74
N SER A 147 45.79 -19.63 -11.14
CA SER A 147 46.70 -20.18 -12.15
C SER A 147 47.24 -21.57 -11.77
N ARG A 148 47.20 -21.96 -10.50
CA ARG A 148 47.51 -23.32 -10.03
C ARG A 148 46.63 -24.41 -10.65
N TRP A 149 45.39 -24.09 -11.06
CA TRP A 149 44.47 -25.00 -11.75
C TRP A 149 44.53 -24.87 -13.29
N ALA A 150 45.40 -24.02 -13.83
CA ALA A 150 45.51 -23.82 -15.26
C ALA A 150 46.14 -25.05 -15.95
N THR A 151 45.57 -25.44 -17.09
CA THR A 151 46.11 -26.50 -17.95
C THR A 151 46.46 -25.96 -19.33
N ASN A 152 47.41 -26.61 -20.02
CA ASN A 152 47.88 -26.23 -21.36
C ASN A 152 46.77 -26.16 -22.43
N ASP A 153 45.62 -26.80 -22.20
CA ASP A 153 44.46 -26.80 -23.11
C ASP A 153 43.54 -25.57 -23.03
N GLY A 154 43.80 -24.62 -22.12
CA GLY A 154 42.99 -23.41 -21.96
C GLY A 154 41.59 -23.69 -21.40
N ASP A 155 41.54 -24.39 -20.26
CA ASP A 155 40.33 -24.73 -19.50
C ASP A 155 39.24 -25.56 -20.21
N LYS A 156 39.48 -26.04 -21.44
CA LYS A 156 38.55 -26.94 -22.17
C LYS A 156 38.10 -28.14 -21.36
N TRP A 157 39.01 -28.72 -20.55
CA TRP A 157 38.72 -29.83 -19.65
C TRP A 157 37.53 -29.58 -18.71
N ARG A 158 37.25 -28.32 -18.34
CA ARG A 158 36.09 -27.97 -17.51
C ARG A 158 34.77 -28.16 -18.27
N MET A 159 34.77 -27.99 -19.59
CA MET A 159 33.61 -28.19 -20.47
C MET A 159 33.48 -29.64 -20.96
N ASP A 160 34.61 -30.31 -21.21
CA ASP A 160 34.64 -31.68 -21.73
C ASP A 160 34.33 -32.76 -20.68
N ASN A 161 34.56 -32.47 -19.38
CA ASN A 161 34.17 -33.35 -18.28
C ASN A 161 32.70 -33.15 -17.88
N ASN A 162 31.98 -34.25 -17.72
CA ASN A 162 30.55 -34.31 -17.42
C ASN A 162 30.24 -34.56 -15.93
N TYR A 163 31.18 -34.25 -15.04
CA TYR A 163 31.06 -34.39 -13.59
C TYR A 163 31.78 -33.24 -12.87
N PRO A 164 31.32 -32.83 -11.68
CA PRO A 164 31.93 -31.74 -10.92
C PRO A 164 33.31 -32.10 -10.38
N VAL A 165 34.16 -31.08 -10.27
CA VAL A 165 35.55 -31.22 -9.82
C VAL A 165 35.80 -30.31 -8.62
N TYR A 166 36.33 -30.89 -7.55
CA TYR A 166 36.61 -30.26 -6.27
C TYR A 166 38.11 -30.30 -5.95
N ALA A 167 38.57 -29.40 -5.08
CA ALA A 167 39.86 -29.49 -4.42
C ALA A 167 39.75 -29.58 -2.90
N ILE A 168 40.72 -30.27 -2.30
CA ILE A 168 40.96 -30.36 -0.86
C ILE A 168 42.43 -30.02 -0.57
N SER A 169 42.74 -29.68 0.67
CA SER A 169 44.11 -29.35 1.09
C SER A 169 45.06 -30.53 0.88
N GLY A 170 46.33 -30.23 0.54
CA GLY A 170 47.37 -31.24 0.27
C GLY A 170 47.48 -32.32 1.36
N PRO A 171 47.60 -31.95 2.65
CA PRO A 171 47.67 -32.91 3.74
C PRO A 171 46.43 -33.81 3.85
N ALA A 172 45.23 -33.27 3.58
CA ALA A 172 43.99 -34.05 3.63
C ALA A 172 43.91 -35.09 2.51
N GLY A 173 44.30 -34.73 1.29
CA GLY A 173 44.36 -35.67 0.17
C GLY A 173 45.42 -36.75 0.36
N ALA A 174 46.59 -36.39 0.91
CA ALA A 174 47.63 -37.36 1.29
C ALA A 174 47.14 -38.35 2.35
N THR A 175 46.42 -37.89 3.39
CA THR A 175 45.77 -38.77 4.38
C THR A 175 44.77 -39.71 3.71
N LEU A 176 43.87 -39.19 2.88
CA LEU A 176 42.85 -40.02 2.21
C LEU A 176 43.46 -41.05 1.23
N ILE A 177 44.54 -40.72 0.51
CA ILE A 177 45.25 -41.71 -0.32
C ILE A 177 45.94 -42.78 0.52
N ASN A 178 46.55 -42.40 1.65
CA ASN A 178 47.12 -43.37 2.57
C ASN A 178 46.04 -44.29 3.16
N ASP A 179 44.88 -43.75 3.53
CA ASP A 179 43.74 -44.54 4.02
C ASP A 179 43.19 -45.48 2.95
N LEU A 180 43.04 -45.02 1.69
CA LEU A 180 42.71 -45.87 0.53
C LEU A 180 43.76 -46.95 0.25
N SER A 181 44.98 -46.87 0.81
CA SER A 181 45.97 -47.94 0.69
C SER A 181 45.75 -49.11 1.65
N TRP A 182 44.96 -48.93 2.72
CA TRP A 182 44.61 -50.01 3.65
C TRP A 182 43.41 -50.84 3.20
N TYR A 183 42.62 -50.34 2.23
CA TYR A 183 41.38 -50.97 1.75
C TYR A 183 41.44 -51.37 0.26
N SER A 184 42.65 -51.58 -0.29
CA SER A 184 42.83 -52.17 -1.62
C SER A 184 42.96 -53.69 -1.52
N ASN A 185 42.46 -54.43 -2.51
CA ASN A 185 42.59 -55.89 -2.54
C ASN A 185 44.05 -56.38 -2.74
N LYS A 186 45.00 -55.45 -2.93
CA LYS A 186 46.44 -55.74 -3.18
C LYS A 186 47.33 -55.49 -1.95
N THR A 187 46.77 -55.27 -0.76
CA THR A 187 47.55 -55.13 0.49
C THR A 187 48.22 -56.45 0.90
N PRO A 188 49.55 -56.48 1.15
CA PRO A 188 50.22 -57.69 1.62
C PRO A 188 49.88 -58.00 3.09
N ASP A 189 49.68 -59.28 3.41
CA ASP A 189 49.25 -59.75 4.74
C ASP A 189 50.14 -59.29 5.90
N SER A 190 51.43 -59.01 5.67
CA SER A 190 52.36 -58.58 6.72
C SER A 190 52.11 -57.18 7.31
N LYS A 191 51.09 -56.46 6.82
CA LYS A 191 50.58 -55.22 7.43
C LYS A 191 49.20 -55.37 8.10
N ARG A 192 48.55 -56.53 8.03
CA ARG A 192 47.35 -56.80 8.84
C ARG A 192 47.79 -57.02 10.28
N ASP A 193 47.27 -56.20 11.19
CA ASP A 193 47.62 -56.25 12.61
C ASP A 193 47.10 -57.56 13.23
N GLU A 194 48.01 -58.45 13.65
CA GLU A 194 47.74 -59.84 14.06
C GLU A 194 47.10 -59.95 15.46
N SER A 195 46.41 -58.90 15.90
CA SER A 195 45.90 -58.72 17.26
C SER A 195 44.38 -58.74 17.38
N THR A 196 43.62 -58.79 16.27
CA THR A 196 42.15 -58.97 16.30
C THR A 196 41.61 -59.70 15.06
N GLU A 197 41.18 -60.97 15.19
CA GLU A 197 40.54 -61.72 14.07
C GLU A 197 39.26 -61.02 13.56
N ASP A 198 38.52 -60.34 14.45
CA ASP A 198 37.32 -59.56 14.09
C ASP A 198 37.61 -58.35 13.17
N PHE A 199 38.86 -57.84 13.12
CA PHE A 199 39.22 -56.70 12.28
C PHE A 199 39.70 -57.15 10.89
N ALA A 200 40.38 -58.30 10.79
CA ALA A 200 40.80 -58.87 9.51
C ALA A 200 39.61 -59.14 8.58
N LEU A 201 38.54 -59.75 9.12
CA LEU A 201 37.26 -60.00 8.44
C LEU A 201 36.57 -58.72 7.92
N GLN A 202 36.83 -57.56 8.53
CA GLN A 202 36.25 -56.28 8.11
C GLN A 202 37.01 -55.63 6.95
N THR A 203 38.30 -55.95 6.75
CA THR A 203 39.11 -55.31 5.68
C THR A 203 38.64 -55.63 4.26
N GLU A 204 38.05 -56.81 4.04
CA GLU A 204 37.59 -57.22 2.71
C GLU A 204 36.35 -56.44 2.25
N THR A 205 35.46 -56.07 3.18
CA THR A 205 34.17 -55.41 2.89
C THR A 205 34.15 -53.90 3.11
N ASN A 206 35.07 -53.37 3.93
CA ASN A 206 35.11 -51.94 4.21
C ASN A 206 35.67 -51.14 3.02
N ARG A 207 34.99 -50.06 2.65
CA ARG A 207 35.43 -49.08 1.64
C ARG A 207 35.12 -47.66 2.09
N LEU A 208 35.98 -46.72 1.72
CA LEU A 208 35.80 -45.30 2.00
C LEU A 208 34.71 -44.72 1.09
N PHE A 209 33.75 -44.00 1.67
CA PHE A 209 32.64 -43.38 0.96
C PHE A 209 32.66 -41.86 1.17
N ALA A 210 32.70 -41.11 0.07
CA ALA A 210 32.59 -39.66 0.07
C ALA A 210 31.13 -39.23 0.00
N ARG A 211 30.83 -38.13 0.70
CA ARG A 211 29.58 -37.38 0.61
C ARG A 211 29.96 -35.91 0.64
N ILE A 212 29.59 -35.16 -0.38
CA ILE A 212 29.98 -33.79 -0.66
C ILE A 212 28.68 -32.97 -0.73
N GLU A 213 28.50 -32.05 0.22
CA GLU A 213 27.32 -31.18 0.32
C GLU A 213 27.70 -29.73 0.00
N THR A 214 27.28 -29.24 -1.17
CA THR A 214 27.35 -27.81 -1.50
C THR A 214 26.21 -27.09 -0.76
N GLY A 215 26.54 -26.34 0.29
CA GLY A 215 25.56 -25.71 1.16
C GLY A 215 24.77 -24.60 0.46
N GLU A 216 23.45 -24.78 0.31
CA GLU A 216 22.52 -23.67 0.06
C GLU A 216 22.27 -22.94 1.39
N GLU A 217 23.31 -22.32 1.96
CA GLU A 217 23.22 -21.57 3.21
C GLU A 217 22.41 -20.28 3.02
N THR A 218 21.11 -20.41 3.30
CA THR A 218 20.22 -19.27 3.56
C THR A 218 20.49 -18.65 4.94
N GLU A 219 21.73 -18.30 5.27
CA GLU A 219 22.06 -17.49 6.45
C GLU A 219 23.41 -16.77 6.34
N GLY A 220 23.56 -15.61 6.98
CA GLY A 220 24.89 -15.08 7.37
C GLY A 220 25.65 -14.16 6.40
N ALA A 221 25.04 -13.64 5.33
CA ALA A 221 25.70 -12.61 4.51
C ALA A 221 26.22 -11.43 5.36
N SER A 222 27.46 -11.03 5.12
CA SER A 222 28.16 -9.89 5.74
C SER A 222 27.30 -8.60 5.73
N PRO A 223 27.55 -7.61 6.62
CA PRO A 223 26.71 -6.42 6.74
C PRO A 223 26.88 -5.45 5.57
N SER A 224 26.36 -5.85 4.41
CA SER A 224 25.90 -5.01 3.31
C SER A 224 25.22 -3.77 3.88
N ILE A 225 25.42 -2.61 3.25
CA ILE A 225 24.96 -1.29 3.70
C ILE A 225 23.47 -1.28 4.11
N TRP A 226 22.66 -2.16 3.51
CA TRP A 226 21.26 -2.39 3.86
C TRP A 226 21.04 -2.88 5.30
N SER A 227 21.94 -3.67 5.88
CA SER A 227 21.87 -4.09 7.29
C SER A 227 22.04 -2.90 8.25
N PHE A 228 23.01 -2.01 7.99
CA PHE A 228 23.16 -0.75 8.73
C PHE A 228 21.95 0.16 8.52
N VAL A 229 21.43 0.29 7.30
CA VAL A 229 20.22 1.07 7.02
C VAL A 229 18.99 0.49 7.74
N LEU A 230 18.84 -0.83 7.82
CA LEU A 230 17.74 -1.50 8.53
C LEU A 230 17.90 -1.45 10.05
N ALA A 231 19.13 -1.52 10.58
CA ALA A 231 19.42 -1.32 11.99
C ALA A 231 19.20 0.14 12.42
N ILE A 232 19.62 1.12 11.61
CA ILE A 232 19.34 2.55 11.81
C ILE A 232 17.83 2.81 11.68
N ALA A 233 17.15 2.25 10.68
CA ALA A 233 15.70 2.36 10.57
C ALA A 233 14.98 1.71 11.77
N GLY A 234 15.44 0.55 12.24
CA GLY A 234 14.91 -0.15 13.41
C GLY A 234 15.08 0.66 14.70
N THR A 235 16.29 1.18 14.96
CA THR A 235 16.58 2.04 16.12
C THR A 235 15.83 3.37 16.07
N VAL A 236 15.72 4.01 14.90
CA VAL A 236 14.89 5.21 14.70
C VAL A 236 13.41 4.89 14.94
N LEU A 237 12.90 3.74 14.48
CA LEU A 237 11.52 3.32 14.68
C LEU A 237 11.26 3.04 16.18
N ILE A 238 12.16 2.35 16.87
CA ILE A 238 12.11 2.11 18.33
C ILE A 238 12.16 3.44 19.09
N LEU A 239 13.09 4.35 18.78
CA LEU A 239 13.17 5.68 19.38
C LEU A 239 11.90 6.50 19.12
N SER A 240 11.30 6.40 17.93
CA SER A 240 10.03 7.07 17.61
C SER A 240 8.85 6.50 18.43
N ILE A 241 8.83 5.18 18.67
CA ILE A 241 7.86 4.52 19.54
C ILE A 241 8.07 4.97 20.99
N ILE A 242 9.31 5.00 21.49
CA ILE A 242 9.65 5.47 22.84
C ILE A 242 9.25 6.93 23.02
N LEU A 243 9.59 7.82 22.07
CA LEU A 243 9.14 9.21 22.06
C LEU A 243 7.62 9.32 22.05
N MET A 244 6.92 8.49 21.26
CA MET A 244 5.46 8.50 21.23
C MET A 244 4.86 7.97 22.55
N ILE A 245 5.48 7.00 23.20
CA ILE A 245 5.08 6.49 24.53
C ILE A 245 5.32 7.56 25.60
N ILE A 246 6.51 8.17 25.64
CA ILE A 246 6.83 9.28 26.55
C ILE A 246 5.85 10.43 26.32
N TYR A 247 5.58 10.81 25.07
CA TYR A 247 4.59 11.85 24.74
C TYR A 247 3.17 11.45 25.19
N ARG A 248 2.76 10.19 25.02
CA ARG A 248 1.47 9.68 25.53
C ARG A 248 1.41 9.72 27.07
N LEU A 249 2.49 9.37 27.76
CA LEU A 249 2.59 9.39 29.23
C LEU A 249 2.60 10.83 29.76
N VAL A 250 3.38 11.74 29.15
CA VAL A 250 3.39 13.17 29.47
C VAL A 250 2.03 13.80 29.18
N GLN A 251 1.38 13.49 28.04
CA GLN A 251 0.00 13.92 27.79
C GLN A 251 -0.98 13.36 28.83
N ARG A 252 -0.86 12.08 29.22
CA ARG A 252 -1.73 11.47 30.24
C ARG A 252 -1.52 12.10 31.62
N LYS A 253 -0.26 12.39 32.00
CA LYS A 253 0.11 13.11 33.24
C LYS A 253 -0.38 14.55 33.22
N ARG A 254 -0.18 15.30 32.13
CA ARG A 254 -0.70 16.66 31.94
C ARG A 254 -2.23 16.70 31.97
N ARG A 255 -2.92 15.74 31.34
CA ARG A 255 -4.39 15.61 31.43
C ARG A 255 -4.86 15.28 32.84
N ALA A 256 -4.19 14.36 33.54
CA ALA A 256 -4.51 14.05 34.94
C ALA A 256 -4.25 15.23 35.88
N GLN A 257 -3.17 16.00 35.67
CA GLN A 257 -2.88 17.22 36.40
C GLN A 257 -3.90 18.33 36.11
N LEU A 258 -4.27 18.54 34.84
CA LEU A 258 -5.30 19.49 34.45
C LEU A 258 -6.67 19.09 35.02
N GLN A 259 -7.04 17.82 34.95
CA GLN A 259 -8.28 17.30 35.52
C GLN A 259 -8.30 17.42 37.05
N ARG A 260 -7.17 17.23 37.75
CA ARG A 260 -7.05 17.53 39.19
C ARG A 260 -7.21 19.02 39.48
N ARG A 261 -6.63 19.92 38.67
CA ARG A 261 -6.77 21.38 38.83
C ARG A 261 -8.18 21.88 38.54
N VAL A 262 -8.87 21.29 37.56
CA VAL A 262 -10.29 21.54 37.28
C VAL A 262 -11.17 21.03 38.43
N ASN A 263 -10.97 19.79 38.89
CA ASN A 263 -11.72 19.24 40.01
C ASN A 263 -11.45 19.99 41.34
N ALA A 264 -10.29 20.64 41.48
CA ALA A 264 -9.95 21.52 42.59
C ALA A 264 -10.44 22.98 42.40
N GLY A 265 -11.28 23.25 41.38
CA GLY A 265 -11.86 24.58 41.12
C GLY A 265 -10.86 25.65 40.68
N GLN A 266 -9.62 25.28 40.35
CA GLN A 266 -8.50 26.21 40.19
C GLN A 266 -8.27 26.65 38.72
N VAL A 267 -9.04 26.10 37.78
CA VAL A 267 -9.02 26.47 36.35
C VAL A 267 -10.43 26.32 35.80
N ASP A 268 -11.04 27.45 35.45
CA ASP A 268 -12.38 27.47 34.86
C ASP A 268 -12.32 27.15 33.36
N ILE A 269 -13.11 26.17 32.91
CA ILE A 269 -13.03 25.69 31.51
C ILE A 269 -13.72 26.66 30.57
N GLU A 270 -14.78 27.34 31.02
CA GLU A 270 -15.56 28.25 30.18
C GLU A 270 -14.74 29.50 29.79
N ALA A 271 -13.96 30.04 30.74
CA ALA A 271 -13.06 31.18 30.53
C ALA A 271 -11.98 30.90 29.45
N LEU A 272 -11.46 29.68 29.38
CA LEU A 272 -10.44 29.28 28.39
C LEU A 272 -11.01 29.01 26.99
N THR A 273 -12.33 28.78 26.88
CA THR A 273 -12.99 28.53 25.58
C THR A 273 -13.64 29.76 24.94
N LEU A 274 -13.81 30.84 25.70
CA LEU A 274 -14.37 32.10 25.18
C LEU A 274 -13.30 33.18 24.93
N ASN A 275 -12.26 33.27 25.76
CA ASN A 275 -11.27 34.34 25.67
C ASN A 275 -10.13 34.01 24.68
N GLN A 276 -10.49 33.84 23.41
CA GLN A 276 -9.57 33.49 22.33
C GLN A 276 -9.00 34.75 21.64
N MET A 277 -7.75 35.07 21.99
CA MET A 277 -6.90 36.11 21.37
C MET A 277 -7.53 37.51 21.37
N THR A 278 -7.10 38.36 22.31
CA THR A 278 -7.45 39.78 22.33
C THR A 278 -6.66 40.56 21.29
N VAL A 279 -7.27 41.59 20.69
CA VAL A 279 -6.56 42.47 19.75
C VAL A 279 -5.72 43.47 20.57
N PRO A 280 -4.39 43.61 20.34
CA PRO A 280 -3.60 44.65 20.99
C PRO A 280 -4.17 46.04 20.68
N GLN A 281 -4.24 46.91 21.68
CA GLN A 281 -4.87 48.23 21.57
C GLN A 281 -4.27 49.10 20.46
N GLU A 282 -2.97 48.94 20.21
CA GLU A 282 -2.21 49.57 19.13
C GLU A 282 -2.66 49.17 17.70
N VAL A 283 -3.35 48.04 17.55
CA VAL A 283 -3.97 47.57 16.29
C VAL A 283 -5.41 48.07 16.17
N VAL A 284 -6.14 48.17 17.28
CA VAL A 284 -7.50 48.77 17.32
C VAL A 284 -7.44 50.24 16.93
N ASN A 285 -6.46 50.99 17.45
CA ASN A 285 -6.25 52.41 17.14
C ASN A 285 -5.92 52.68 15.66
N LYS A 286 -5.49 51.66 14.89
CA LYS A 286 -5.22 51.76 13.45
C LYS A 286 -6.45 51.46 12.59
N MET A 287 -7.60 51.11 13.18
CA MET A 287 -8.85 50.89 12.46
C MET A 287 -9.53 52.23 12.14
N PRO A 288 -10.13 52.40 10.94
CA PRO A 288 -10.71 53.68 10.53
C PRO A 288 -11.90 54.09 11.41
N LEU A 289 -11.87 55.35 11.81
CA LEU A 289 -12.94 56.07 12.49
C LEU A 289 -13.47 57.15 11.54
N TYR A 290 -14.79 57.29 11.45
CA TYR A 290 -15.43 58.40 10.75
C TYR A 290 -16.76 58.77 11.41
N THR A 291 -17.18 60.02 11.22
CA THR A 291 -18.51 60.48 11.63
C THR A 291 -19.56 59.90 10.70
N TYR A 292 -20.68 59.40 11.23
CA TYR A 292 -21.77 58.86 10.42
C TYR A 292 -22.36 59.98 9.52
N LEU A 293 -22.42 59.73 8.21
CA LEU A 293 -22.95 60.67 7.22
C LEU A 293 -24.08 60.01 6.43
N GLU A 294 -25.12 60.79 6.15
CA GLU A 294 -26.25 60.35 5.34
C GLU A 294 -25.90 60.29 3.86
N ILE A 295 -26.58 59.42 3.11
CA ILE A 295 -26.54 59.40 1.65
C ILE A 295 -27.82 60.06 1.14
N ASP A 296 -27.69 61.27 0.58
CA ASP A 296 -28.77 61.90 -0.16
C ASP A 296 -29.29 60.95 -1.25
N ARG A 297 -30.58 60.60 -1.18
CA ARG A 297 -31.27 59.98 -2.31
C ARG A 297 -31.55 61.06 -3.36
N PRO A 298 -31.19 60.88 -4.64
CA PRO A 298 -31.58 61.82 -5.69
C PRO A 298 -33.10 61.93 -5.75
N ALA A 299 -33.62 63.17 -5.74
CA ALA A 299 -35.05 63.44 -5.80
C ALA A 299 -35.67 62.99 -7.13
N GLU A 300 -36.91 62.48 -7.06
CA GLU A 300 -37.72 62.21 -8.27
C GLU A 300 -38.14 63.53 -8.96
N PRO A 301 -38.07 63.63 -10.29
CA PRO A 301 -38.50 64.81 -11.02
C PRO A 301 -40.04 64.89 -11.10
N THR A 302 -40.57 66.04 -10.67
CA THR A 302 -42.00 66.40 -10.73
C THR A 302 -42.54 66.39 -12.16
N SER A 303 -43.80 65.96 -12.33
CA SER A 303 -44.59 66.21 -13.55
C SER A 303 -46.05 66.60 -13.21
N PRO A 304 -46.75 67.37 -14.07
CA PRO A 304 -47.87 68.24 -13.69
C PRO A 304 -49.26 67.57 -13.65
N PRO A 305 -50.31 68.23 -13.10
CA PRO A 305 -51.55 67.56 -12.66
C PRO A 305 -52.58 67.32 -13.78
N GLY A 306 -53.39 66.26 -13.62
CA GLY A 306 -54.42 65.86 -14.59
C GLY A 306 -55.50 64.91 -14.05
N ASN A 307 -56.42 65.47 -13.26
CA ASN A 307 -57.88 65.20 -13.28
C ASN A 307 -58.44 63.75 -13.22
N THR A 308 -59.06 63.46 -12.06
CA THR A 308 -60.43 62.88 -11.93
C THR A 308 -60.66 61.35 -11.94
N SER A 309 -61.58 60.98 -11.04
CA SER A 309 -62.37 59.73 -10.90
C SER A 309 -61.74 58.53 -10.17
N ALA A 310 -62.52 58.01 -9.22
CA ALA A 310 -62.17 56.92 -8.32
C ALA A 310 -62.69 55.57 -8.83
N ASN A 311 -62.00 54.48 -8.49
CA ASN A 311 -62.56 53.45 -7.61
C ASN A 311 -61.53 52.37 -7.25
N SER A 312 -61.80 51.69 -6.13
CA SER A 312 -61.04 50.57 -5.55
C SER A 312 -60.97 49.32 -6.43
N ILE A 313 -59.88 48.54 -6.34
CA ILE A 313 -59.86 47.06 -6.35
C ILE A 313 -58.49 46.52 -5.88
N ASP A 314 -58.53 45.29 -5.36
CA ASP A 314 -57.53 44.50 -4.63
C ASP A 314 -56.07 44.43 -5.12
N HIS A 315 -55.16 44.25 -4.15
CA HIS A 315 -53.77 43.86 -4.39
C HIS A 315 -53.61 42.31 -4.39
N ASP A 316 -53.55 41.71 -5.57
CA ASP A 316 -52.83 40.46 -5.83
C ASP A 316 -51.50 40.77 -6.54
N CYS A 317 -50.45 39.99 -6.28
CA CYS A 317 -49.24 40.02 -7.10
C CYS A 317 -48.53 38.67 -7.07
N GLY A 318 -48.74 37.90 -8.15
CA GLY A 318 -48.05 36.64 -8.40
C GLY A 318 -46.62 36.83 -8.89
N ASP A 319 -45.71 35.99 -8.37
CA ASP A 319 -44.27 36.02 -8.65
C ASP A 319 -43.90 35.17 -9.88
N LYS A 320 -43.32 35.78 -10.93
CA LYS A 320 -42.74 35.06 -12.09
C LYS A 320 -41.60 35.80 -12.81
N THR A 321 -40.38 35.24 -12.65
CA THR A 321 -39.36 35.00 -13.71
C THR A 321 -38.70 36.23 -14.39
N ASN A 322 -37.41 36.25 -14.74
CA ASN A 322 -36.65 35.14 -15.33
C ASN A 322 -35.10 35.30 -15.26
N SER A 323 -34.42 34.15 -15.15
CA SER A 323 -33.06 33.80 -15.66
C SER A 323 -31.93 34.84 -15.91
N LEU A 324 -30.71 34.49 -15.47
CA LEU A 324 -29.52 34.43 -16.34
C LEU A 324 -28.43 33.48 -15.77
N SER A 325 -27.39 33.17 -16.55
CA SER A 325 -26.60 31.92 -16.47
C SER A 325 -25.14 32.06 -16.01
N LEU A 326 -24.64 31.02 -15.33
CA LEU A 326 -23.23 30.81 -14.99
C LEU A 326 -22.48 30.04 -16.09
N ASN A 327 -21.23 30.43 -16.34
CA ASN A 327 -20.18 29.61 -16.96
C ASN A 327 -19.04 29.43 -15.96
N GLU A 328 -18.71 28.19 -15.60
CA GLU A 328 -17.44 27.80 -14.98
C GLU A 328 -17.07 26.44 -15.59
N ASP A 329 -15.87 26.35 -16.17
CA ASP A 329 -15.32 25.11 -16.73
C ASP A 329 -14.06 24.66 -15.97
N SER A 330 -13.71 23.40 -16.19
CA SER A 330 -12.79 22.60 -15.36
C SER A 330 -11.61 22.04 -16.16
N HIS A 331 -10.53 21.57 -15.51
CA HIS A 331 -9.98 20.19 -15.66
C HIS A 331 -8.71 19.92 -14.81
N ALA A 332 -8.03 18.76 -15.00
CA ALA A 332 -7.05 18.18 -14.08
C ALA A 332 -6.01 17.23 -14.75
N GLN A 333 -4.91 16.96 -14.03
CA GLN A 333 -3.90 15.86 -14.11
C GLN A 333 -2.74 15.87 -15.15
N GLU A 334 -1.51 15.84 -14.57
CA GLU A 334 -0.28 15.03 -14.85
C GLU A 334 0.78 15.31 -15.96
N GLU A 335 2.04 15.33 -15.47
CA GLU A 335 3.41 15.04 -15.98
C GLU A 335 4.24 15.92 -16.97
N ALA A 336 5.53 16.02 -16.58
CA ALA A 336 6.80 16.29 -17.30
C ALA A 336 7.11 17.67 -17.94
N GLY A 337 8.33 18.18 -17.67
CA GLY A 337 8.99 19.28 -18.43
C GLY A 337 9.68 20.34 -17.55
N ILE A 338 10.98 20.61 -17.78
CA ILE A 338 11.81 21.56 -17.01
C ILE A 338 11.86 22.92 -17.71
N GLN A 339 11.67 24.04 -16.98
CA GLN A 339 12.57 25.22 -16.95
C GLN A 339 12.03 26.37 -16.07
N LYS A 340 12.95 27.19 -15.54
CA LYS A 340 12.72 28.34 -14.66
C LYS A 340 13.20 29.62 -15.35
N PRO A 341 12.40 30.69 -15.34
CA PRO A 341 12.85 32.01 -14.89
C PRO A 341 11.87 32.54 -13.82
N GLU A 342 12.30 33.11 -12.69
CA GLU A 342 13.05 34.36 -12.48
C GLU A 342 12.19 35.64 -12.59
N ALA A 343 12.49 36.61 -11.73
CA ALA A 343 11.58 37.65 -11.29
C ALA A 343 11.52 38.87 -12.22
N ALA A 344 10.36 39.52 -12.25
CA ALA A 344 10.22 40.89 -12.73
C ALA A 344 9.60 41.76 -11.63
N MET A 345 10.35 42.75 -11.16
CA MET A 345 9.88 43.80 -10.26
C MET A 345 9.00 44.78 -11.05
N ILE A 346 7.97 45.35 -10.43
CA ILE A 346 7.34 46.59 -10.91
C ILE A 346 7.45 47.64 -9.81
N LYS A 347 8.06 48.79 -10.14
CA LYS A 347 8.17 49.96 -9.27
C LYS A 347 6.93 50.85 -9.41
N THR A 348 6.53 51.44 -8.27
CA THR A 348 5.80 52.71 -8.06
C THR A 348 5.23 53.47 -9.27
N GLY A 349 3.93 53.78 -9.21
CA GLY A 349 3.27 54.81 -10.01
C GLY A 349 1.85 55.08 -9.50
N GLN A 350 1.55 56.33 -9.17
CA GLN A 350 0.29 56.79 -8.56
C GLN A 350 -0.95 56.46 -9.42
N ASN A 351 -2.04 56.03 -8.76
CA ASN A 351 -3.40 56.48 -9.11
C ASN A 351 -4.40 56.11 -8.00
N GLU A 352 -4.62 57.05 -7.08
CA GLU A 352 -5.65 56.98 -6.06
C GLU A 352 -7.03 57.33 -6.65
N SER A 353 -7.68 56.38 -7.34
CA SER A 353 -9.11 56.43 -7.57
C SER A 353 -9.69 55.05 -7.92
N CYS A 354 -11.01 54.89 -7.77
CA CYS A 354 -11.77 53.69 -8.15
C CYS A 354 -11.53 52.40 -7.35
N ARG A 355 -11.57 52.46 -6.01
CA ARG A 355 -11.89 51.29 -5.17
C ARG A 355 -13.36 51.28 -4.74
N SER A 356 -14.23 50.74 -5.60
CA SER A 356 -15.60 50.24 -5.37
C SER A 356 -16.50 51.01 -4.36
N LYS A 357 -17.40 51.86 -4.87
CA LYS A 357 -18.39 52.68 -4.12
C LYS A 357 -19.60 51.89 -3.55
N TYR A 358 -19.41 50.69 -3.01
CA TYR A 358 -20.48 49.97 -2.29
C TYR A 358 -19.93 49.27 -1.03
N ARG A 359 -19.62 50.05 0.01
CA ARG A 359 -19.43 49.51 1.36
C ARG A 359 -20.80 49.20 1.97
N LEU A 360 -20.97 47.97 2.46
CA LEU A 360 -22.13 47.54 3.26
C LEU A 360 -22.29 48.27 4.60
N SER A 361 -21.32 49.12 4.94
CA SER A 361 -21.30 49.91 6.17
C SER A 361 -22.45 50.92 6.22
N HIS A 362 -22.74 51.63 5.12
CA HIS A 362 -23.73 52.72 5.07
C HIS A 362 -25.21 52.27 5.14
N THR A 363 -25.48 50.97 5.23
CA THR A 363 -26.85 50.44 5.43
C THR A 363 -27.15 50.08 6.88
N GLN A 364 -26.19 50.28 7.79
CA GLN A 364 -26.39 50.03 9.22
C GLN A 364 -26.76 51.34 9.90
N THR A 365 -27.97 51.40 10.45
CA THR A 365 -28.51 52.58 11.15
C THR A 365 -28.45 52.45 12.67
N THR A 366 -28.11 51.28 13.21
CA THR A 366 -28.11 50.99 14.66
C THR A 366 -26.89 50.17 15.07
N CYS A 367 -26.41 50.39 16.30
CA CYS A 367 -25.28 49.67 16.87
C CYS A 367 -25.72 48.37 17.52
N ALA A 368 -25.22 47.23 17.06
CA ALA A 368 -25.65 45.92 17.57
C ALA A 368 -25.07 45.52 18.95
N ILE A 369 -24.42 46.44 19.67
CA ILE A 369 -23.90 46.22 21.04
C ILE A 369 -24.75 46.96 22.08
N CYS A 370 -24.94 48.28 21.94
CA CYS A 370 -25.81 49.06 22.81
C CYS A 370 -27.28 49.11 22.35
N LEU A 371 -27.56 48.78 21.09
CA LEU A 371 -28.86 48.89 20.41
C LEU A 371 -29.33 50.33 20.12
N ASP A 372 -28.46 51.33 20.28
CA ASP A 372 -28.74 52.72 19.95
C ASP A 372 -28.64 53.00 18.43
N ASP A 373 -29.39 54.00 17.97
CA ASP A 373 -29.40 54.45 16.58
C ASP A 373 -28.23 55.42 16.30
N PHE A 374 -27.58 55.29 15.14
CA PHE A 374 -26.52 56.21 14.71
C PHE A 374 -27.11 57.53 14.22
N VAL A 375 -26.74 58.63 14.87
CA VAL A 375 -27.19 59.97 14.52
C VAL A 375 -26.23 60.62 13.53
N VAL A 376 -26.78 61.08 12.40
CA VAL A 376 -26.05 61.74 11.32
C VAL A 376 -25.29 62.96 11.86
N GLY A 377 -24.02 63.09 11.47
CA GLY A 377 -23.15 64.22 11.81
C GLY A 377 -22.64 64.27 13.25
N SER A 378 -23.09 63.38 14.15
CA SER A 378 -22.73 63.41 15.58
C SER A 378 -22.23 62.07 16.13
N SER A 379 -22.77 60.93 15.68
CA SER A 379 -22.22 59.62 16.05
C SER A 379 -20.87 59.38 15.37
N THR A 380 -19.81 59.23 16.17
CA THR A 380 -18.50 58.74 15.70
C THR A 380 -18.54 57.22 15.66
N VAL A 381 -18.06 56.61 14.57
CA VAL A 381 -18.23 55.17 14.35
C VAL A 381 -16.99 54.50 13.79
N ARG A 382 -16.73 53.27 14.25
CA ARG A 382 -15.57 52.46 13.88
C ARG A 382 -15.98 51.37 12.89
N GLU A 383 -15.30 51.30 11.74
CA GLU A 383 -15.52 50.25 10.74
C GLU A 383 -14.47 49.15 10.87
N LEU A 384 -14.91 47.91 11.11
CA LEU A 384 -14.02 46.75 11.16
C LEU A 384 -13.64 46.29 9.74
N PRO A 385 -12.55 45.52 9.56
CA PRO A 385 -12.17 44.94 8.26
C PRO A 385 -13.24 44.08 7.55
N CYS A 386 -14.31 43.68 8.26
CA CYS A 386 -15.47 43.00 7.68
C CYS A 386 -16.55 43.93 7.11
N GLY A 387 -16.38 45.26 7.21
CA GLY A 387 -17.32 46.27 6.71
C GLY A 387 -18.55 46.53 7.59
N HIS A 388 -18.49 46.15 8.87
CA HIS A 388 -19.54 46.45 9.85
C HIS A 388 -19.14 47.63 10.75
N ILE A 389 -20.13 48.42 11.15
CA ILE A 389 -20.05 49.67 11.92
C ILE A 389 -20.48 49.43 13.38
N PHE A 390 -19.78 50.04 14.35
CA PHE A 390 -20.13 50.09 15.77
C PHE A 390 -19.57 51.34 16.46
N ASP A 391 -20.19 51.80 17.55
CA ASP A 391 -19.64 52.87 18.39
C ASP A 391 -18.30 52.45 19.02
N PRO A 392 -17.27 53.33 19.02
CA PRO A 392 -15.94 53.04 19.58
C PRO A 392 -16.02 52.55 21.03
N GLU A 393 -16.84 53.21 21.86
CA GLU A 393 -17.02 52.90 23.28
C GLU A 393 -17.60 51.51 23.52
N CYS A 394 -18.37 50.98 22.57
CA CYS A 394 -18.96 49.65 22.65
C CYS A 394 -18.03 48.56 22.09
N ILE A 395 -17.38 48.81 20.96
CA ILE A 395 -16.61 47.80 20.24
C ILE A 395 -15.18 47.66 20.74
N ASP A 396 -14.53 48.73 21.21
CA ASP A 396 -13.14 48.67 21.64
C ASP A 396 -12.96 47.84 22.92
N PRO A 397 -13.83 47.94 23.96
CA PRO A 397 -13.81 47.01 25.07
C PRO A 397 -14.12 45.56 24.65
N PHE A 398 -15.01 45.36 23.67
CA PHE A 398 -15.37 44.03 23.17
C PHE A 398 -14.18 43.34 22.48
N LEU A 399 -13.47 44.05 21.60
CA LEU A 399 -12.31 43.54 20.86
C LEU A 399 -11.05 43.33 21.73
N THR A 400 -10.93 44.10 22.81
CA THR A 400 -9.77 44.03 23.73
C THR A 400 -9.99 43.09 24.92
N ARG A 401 -11.23 42.85 25.36
CA ARG A 401 -11.53 42.03 26.56
C ARG A 401 -12.24 40.71 26.26
N ASN A 402 -13.09 40.65 25.23
CA ASN A 402 -14.00 39.51 25.02
C ASN A 402 -13.61 38.65 23.82
N CYS A 403 -13.43 39.21 22.61
CA CYS A 403 -13.09 38.43 21.42
C CYS A 403 -12.54 39.28 20.26
N CYS A 404 -11.55 38.78 19.51
CA CYS A 404 -11.06 39.41 18.27
C CYS A 404 -12.00 39.32 17.06
N LEU A 405 -13.20 38.74 17.21
CA LEU A 405 -14.18 38.57 16.13
C LEU A 405 -15.27 39.65 16.22
N CYS A 406 -15.75 40.11 15.06
CA CYS A 406 -16.84 41.08 14.98
C CYS A 406 -18.16 40.50 15.52
N PRO A 407 -18.91 41.19 16.41
CA PRO A 407 -20.19 40.70 16.94
C PRO A 407 -21.22 40.38 15.85
N LEU A 408 -21.25 41.20 14.78
CA LEU A 408 -22.13 41.02 13.62
C LEU A 408 -21.59 40.04 12.57
N SER A 409 -20.42 39.43 12.80
CA SER A 409 -19.87 38.41 11.88
C SER A 409 -20.48 37.01 12.08
N ASP A 410 -21.83 36.94 12.16
CA ASP A 410 -22.61 35.68 12.16
C ASP A 410 -22.61 34.97 10.77
N LYS A 411 -21.55 35.17 9.97
CA LYS A 411 -21.39 34.64 8.61
C LYS A 411 -20.56 33.35 8.54
N MET A 412 -20.40 32.64 9.65
CA MET A 412 -20.20 31.18 9.66
C MET A 412 -21.03 30.49 10.75
N GLY A 413 -22.36 30.45 10.60
CA GLY A 413 -23.20 29.66 11.50
C GLY A 413 -22.73 28.19 11.62
N ALA A 414 -22.85 27.58 12.81
CA ALA A 414 -22.18 26.33 13.23
C ALA A 414 -22.12 25.17 12.19
N LEU A 415 -23.16 25.01 11.36
CA LEU A 415 -23.22 24.01 10.30
C LEU A 415 -22.12 24.19 9.22
N LYS A 416 -21.62 25.42 9.03
CA LYS A 416 -20.52 25.75 8.12
C LYS A 416 -19.19 25.20 8.63
N TYR A 417 -18.87 25.40 9.91
CA TYR A 417 -17.71 24.75 10.54
C TYR A 417 -17.78 23.23 10.46
N VAL A 418 -18.96 22.62 10.72
CA VAL A 418 -19.16 21.17 10.56
C VAL A 418 -18.92 20.73 9.11
N GLU A 419 -19.32 21.50 8.11
CA GLU A 419 -18.98 21.22 6.71
C GLU A 419 -17.47 21.26 6.45
N GLU A 420 -16.77 22.32 6.85
CA GLU A 420 -15.33 22.48 6.57
C GLU A 420 -14.49 21.39 7.27
N ILE A 421 -14.83 21.04 8.52
CA ILE A 421 -14.29 19.88 9.24
C ILE A 421 -14.55 18.59 8.43
N GLN A 422 -15.78 18.40 7.91
CA GLN A 422 -16.13 17.25 7.09
C GLN A 422 -15.52 17.25 5.68
N LYS A 423 -14.90 18.34 5.21
CA LYS A 423 -14.05 18.32 4.00
C LYS A 423 -12.69 17.69 4.33
N LYS A 424 -12.05 18.11 5.44
CA LYS A 424 -10.73 17.63 5.92
C LYS A 424 -10.77 16.22 6.54
N LYS A 425 -11.30 15.22 5.82
CA LYS A 425 -11.53 13.84 6.34
C LYS A 425 -10.28 13.05 6.73
N GLN A 426 -9.11 13.42 6.21
CA GLN A 426 -7.84 12.78 6.54
C GLN A 426 -7.21 13.33 7.84
N SER A 427 -7.74 14.43 8.40
CA SER A 427 -7.30 14.92 9.70
C SER A 427 -7.50 13.87 10.80
N ASP A 428 -6.57 13.78 11.75
CA ASP A 428 -6.60 12.74 12.78
C ASP A 428 -7.89 12.72 13.59
N VAL A 429 -8.46 13.89 13.90
CA VAL A 429 -9.75 14.03 14.60
C VAL A 429 -10.87 13.31 13.83
N ILE A 430 -11.01 13.57 12.53
CA ILE A 430 -12.07 12.94 11.73
C ILE A 430 -11.74 11.50 11.40
N ARG A 431 -10.46 11.14 11.19
CA ARG A 431 -10.03 9.76 10.98
C ARG A 431 -10.30 8.88 12.21
N PHE A 432 -10.07 9.40 13.41
CA PHE A 432 -10.41 8.77 14.69
C PHE A 432 -11.92 8.61 14.85
N LEU A 433 -12.70 9.69 14.70
CA LEU A 433 -14.17 9.65 14.81
C LEU A 433 -14.82 8.69 13.79
N LEU A 434 -14.32 8.65 12.56
CA LEU A 434 -14.77 7.69 11.54
C LEU A 434 -14.38 6.26 11.90
N ARG A 435 -13.20 6.01 12.48
CA ARG A 435 -12.79 4.67 12.93
C ARG A 435 -13.73 4.13 14.02
N VAL A 436 -14.03 4.93 15.06
CA VAL A 436 -14.97 4.56 16.13
C VAL A 436 -16.37 4.31 15.58
N ARG A 437 -16.92 5.23 14.77
CA ARG A 437 -18.24 5.05 14.12
C ARG A 437 -18.29 3.84 13.19
N CYS A 438 -17.18 3.46 12.55
CA CYS A 438 -17.15 2.29 11.67
C CYS A 438 -17.08 0.97 12.46
N TRP A 439 -16.63 0.99 13.71
CA TRP A 439 -16.78 -0.14 14.63
C TRP A 439 -18.24 -0.29 15.06
N GLU A 440 -18.90 0.79 15.52
CA GLU A 440 -20.33 0.81 15.87
C GLU A 440 -21.20 0.27 14.71
N LEU A 441 -21.03 0.83 13.50
CA LEU A 441 -21.81 0.45 12.31
C LEU A 441 -21.56 -0.98 11.79
N ARG A 442 -20.50 -1.66 12.24
CA ARG A 442 -20.26 -3.08 11.93
C ARG A 442 -21.08 -4.01 12.82
N GLN A 443 -21.21 -3.67 14.12
CA GLN A 443 -22.02 -4.42 15.07
C GLN A 443 -23.52 -4.30 14.79
N LEU A 444 -23.96 -3.14 14.29
CA LEU A 444 -25.36 -2.90 13.96
C LEU A 444 -25.83 -3.64 12.69
N ASN A 445 -27.13 -3.94 12.66
CA ASN A 445 -27.81 -4.59 11.54
C ASN A 445 -27.60 -3.87 10.20
N ALA A 446 -27.55 -4.64 9.11
CA ALA A 446 -27.20 -4.15 7.78
C ALA A 446 -28.10 -3.02 7.24
N ILE A 447 -29.35 -2.97 7.71
CA ILE A 447 -30.28 -1.85 7.57
C ILE A 447 -30.93 -1.63 8.94
N HIS A 448 -30.80 -0.44 9.52
CA HIS A 448 -31.44 -0.08 10.78
C HIS A 448 -31.89 1.39 10.78
N ARG A 449 -32.90 1.71 11.60
CA ARG A 449 -33.36 3.10 11.80
C ARG A 449 -32.37 3.83 12.69
N ALA A 450 -32.08 5.09 12.38
CA ALA A 450 -31.31 5.99 13.24
C ALA A 450 -32.23 7.07 13.83
N SER A 451 -32.07 7.36 15.12
CA SER A 451 -32.90 8.35 15.82
C SER A 451 -32.62 9.79 15.38
N ARG A 452 -31.38 10.08 15.00
CA ARG A 452 -30.92 11.39 14.49
C ARG A 452 -29.90 11.19 13.35
N PRO A 453 -29.77 12.15 12.41
CA PRO A 453 -28.74 12.08 11.37
C PRO A 453 -27.34 12.25 11.97
N SER A 454 -26.38 11.42 11.57
CA SER A 454 -24.98 11.51 12.01
C SER A 454 -24.26 12.75 11.45
N ARG A 455 -24.85 13.39 10.44
CA ARG A 455 -24.36 14.58 9.74
C ARG A 455 -25.50 15.58 9.51
N PRO A 456 -25.84 16.42 10.50
CA PRO A 456 -26.93 17.38 10.38
C PRO A 456 -26.68 18.42 9.29
N ASP A 457 -25.42 18.80 9.06
CA ASP A 457 -24.95 19.67 7.96
C ASP A 457 -25.41 19.14 6.60
N LYS A 458 -25.14 17.85 6.33
CA LYS A 458 -25.37 17.25 5.02
C LYS A 458 -26.82 16.83 4.85
N ALA A 459 -27.46 16.37 5.93
CA ALA A 459 -28.88 16.04 5.93
C ALA A 459 -29.73 17.26 5.58
N ARG A 460 -29.52 18.40 6.26
CA ARG A 460 -30.29 19.65 6.02
C ARG A 460 -30.16 20.12 4.56
N ARG A 461 -28.95 20.13 4.00
CA ARG A 461 -28.71 20.48 2.59
C ARG A 461 -29.43 19.57 1.58
N LEU A 462 -29.76 18.34 1.98
CA LEU A 462 -30.46 17.37 1.14
C LEU A 462 -31.97 17.32 1.40
N GLY A 463 -32.50 18.28 2.18
CA GLY A 463 -33.92 18.48 2.44
C GLY A 463 -34.46 17.85 3.72
N TYR A 464 -33.60 17.34 4.62
CA TYR A 464 -34.03 16.89 5.95
C TYR A 464 -34.41 18.09 6.82
N LYS A 465 -35.58 18.02 7.46
CA LYS A 465 -36.00 18.91 8.54
C LYS A 465 -36.19 18.09 9.82
N ALA A 466 -35.79 18.64 10.96
CA ALA A 466 -36.00 18.01 12.27
C ALA A 466 -37.45 18.21 12.74
N LYS A 467 -38.39 17.50 12.10
CA LYS A 467 -39.81 17.46 12.47
C LYS A 467 -40.40 16.07 12.25
N GLN A 468 -41.55 15.82 12.86
CA GLN A 468 -42.29 14.55 12.71
C GLN A 468 -42.60 14.25 11.22
N GLY A 469 -42.50 12.97 10.87
CA GLY A 469 -42.66 12.46 9.49
C GLY A 469 -41.36 12.40 8.68
N TYR A 470 -40.24 12.95 9.15
CA TYR A 470 -38.91 12.63 8.62
C TYR A 470 -38.27 11.47 9.39
N VAL A 471 -37.68 10.51 8.66
CA VAL A 471 -37.01 9.34 9.26
C VAL A 471 -35.65 9.13 8.59
N ILE A 472 -34.65 8.75 9.38
CA ILE A 472 -33.32 8.40 8.90
C ILE A 472 -33.10 6.89 9.04
N TYR A 473 -32.59 6.25 7.99
CA TYR A 473 -32.12 4.86 8.02
C TYR A 473 -30.65 4.79 7.64
N ARG A 474 -29.87 4.02 8.39
CA ARG A 474 -28.49 3.65 8.07
C ARG A 474 -28.50 2.33 7.31
N ALA A 475 -27.74 2.24 6.23
CA ALA A 475 -27.60 1.03 5.42
C ALA A 475 -26.16 0.79 4.98
N ARG A 476 -25.70 -0.47 5.07
CA ARG A 476 -24.40 -0.90 4.56
C ARG A 476 -24.51 -1.62 3.22
N VAL A 477 -23.61 -1.28 2.28
CA VAL A 477 -23.53 -1.89 0.95
C VAL A 477 -22.11 -2.39 0.73
N ARG A 478 -21.96 -3.65 0.31
CA ARG A 478 -20.65 -4.28 0.08
C ARG A 478 -19.90 -3.53 -1.04
N ARG A 479 -18.60 -3.32 -0.85
CA ARG A 479 -17.66 -2.74 -1.83
C ARG A 479 -17.29 -3.78 -2.90
N GLY A 480 -16.72 -3.29 -4.00
CA GLY A 480 -16.24 -4.10 -5.12
C GLY A 480 -17.11 -4.02 -6.38
N GLY A 481 -16.75 -4.82 -7.38
CA GLY A 481 -17.57 -5.05 -8.57
C GLY A 481 -18.74 -5.99 -8.30
N ARG A 482 -19.47 -6.36 -9.36
CA ARG A 482 -20.54 -7.37 -9.28
C ARG A 482 -20.18 -8.53 -10.21
N LYS A 483 -19.73 -9.65 -9.63
CA LYS A 483 -19.52 -10.91 -10.37
C LYS A 483 -20.80 -11.29 -11.14
N ARG A 484 -20.66 -11.77 -12.37
CA ARG A 484 -21.78 -12.33 -13.13
C ARG A 484 -22.36 -13.55 -12.38
N PRO A 485 -23.69 -13.66 -12.22
CA PRO A 485 -24.30 -14.91 -11.78
C PRO A 485 -24.23 -15.92 -12.93
N ALA A 486 -23.14 -16.68 -12.97
CA ALA A 486 -22.88 -17.75 -13.93
C ALA A 486 -22.47 -19.01 -13.14
N PRO A 487 -23.21 -20.14 -13.24
CA PRO A 487 -22.86 -21.39 -12.58
C PRO A 487 -21.43 -21.82 -12.94
N LYS A 488 -20.61 -22.15 -11.93
CA LYS A 488 -19.17 -22.45 -12.07
C LYS A 488 -18.32 -21.38 -12.81
N GLY A 489 -18.88 -20.19 -13.08
CA GLY A 489 -18.26 -19.20 -13.97
C GLY A 489 -18.40 -19.49 -15.47
N ALA A 490 -19.07 -20.58 -15.86
CA ALA A 490 -19.26 -20.96 -17.25
C ALA A 490 -20.22 -19.97 -17.96
N THR A 491 -19.76 -19.43 -19.09
CA THR A 491 -20.53 -18.49 -19.92
C THR A 491 -20.52 -18.95 -21.37
N TYR A 492 -21.71 -19.18 -21.93
CA TYR A 492 -21.88 -19.63 -23.31
C TYR A 492 -21.98 -18.46 -24.31
N GLY A 493 -21.77 -18.76 -25.59
CA GLY A 493 -21.85 -17.80 -26.70
C GLY A 493 -20.51 -17.13 -27.02
N LYS A 494 -20.56 -15.94 -27.65
CA LYS A 494 -19.36 -15.25 -28.18
C LYS A 494 -18.37 -14.83 -27.06
N PRO A 495 -17.04 -14.89 -27.30
CA PRO A 495 -16.01 -14.56 -26.30
C PRO A 495 -16.15 -13.19 -25.63
N THR A 496 -16.67 -12.19 -26.34
CA THR A 496 -16.94 -10.84 -25.78
C THR A 496 -17.87 -10.85 -24.57
N ASN A 497 -18.70 -11.89 -24.42
CA ASN A 497 -19.61 -12.08 -23.30
C ASN A 497 -19.05 -12.98 -22.20
N HIS A 498 -17.81 -13.46 -22.28
CA HIS A 498 -17.24 -14.40 -21.30
C HIS A 498 -16.74 -13.75 -19.99
N GLY A 499 -16.73 -12.41 -19.91
CA GLY A 499 -16.30 -11.69 -18.71
C GLY A 499 -17.18 -11.97 -17.47
N VAL A 500 -16.59 -12.53 -16.41
CA VAL A 500 -17.28 -12.85 -15.14
C VAL A 500 -16.90 -11.92 -13.98
N ASN A 501 -15.60 -11.69 -13.76
CA ASN A 501 -15.09 -11.06 -12.52
C ASN A 501 -14.96 -9.53 -12.59
N GLN A 502 -14.46 -8.98 -13.70
CA GLN A 502 -14.10 -7.56 -13.79
C GLN A 502 -15.30 -6.61 -13.99
N LEU A 503 -16.52 -7.16 -14.11
CA LEU A 503 -17.76 -6.41 -14.35
C LEU A 503 -18.06 -5.38 -13.25
N LYS A 504 -18.37 -4.15 -13.69
CA LYS A 504 -18.77 -3.04 -12.81
C LYS A 504 -20.29 -2.86 -12.86
N TYR A 505 -20.92 -2.59 -11.71
CA TYR A 505 -22.37 -2.39 -11.66
C TYR A 505 -22.74 -0.98 -12.13
N GLN A 506 -23.74 -0.88 -13.02
CA GLN A 506 -24.16 0.37 -13.66
C GLN A 506 -24.71 1.43 -12.67
N ARG A 507 -25.24 1.02 -11.52
CA ARG A 507 -25.76 1.93 -10.48
C ARG A 507 -24.69 2.13 -9.40
N ALA A 508 -24.53 3.37 -8.92
CA ALA A 508 -23.64 3.65 -7.78
C ALA A 508 -24.10 2.91 -6.52
N LEU A 509 -23.16 2.48 -5.66
CA LEU A 509 -23.44 1.78 -4.38
C LEU A 509 -24.44 2.54 -3.49
N LYS A 510 -24.40 3.87 -3.53
CA LYS A 510 -25.35 4.77 -2.86
C LYS A 510 -26.79 4.61 -3.36
N SER A 511 -26.99 4.35 -4.65
CA SER A 511 -28.31 4.07 -5.24
C SER A 511 -28.82 2.69 -4.79
N THR A 512 -27.92 1.69 -4.72
CA THR A 512 -28.23 0.38 -4.13
C THR A 512 -28.62 0.48 -2.64
N ALA A 513 -28.04 1.43 -1.89
CA ALA A 513 -28.45 1.69 -0.51
C ALA A 513 -29.88 2.28 -0.45
N GLU A 514 -30.17 3.30 -1.26
CA GLU A 514 -31.50 3.90 -1.39
C GLU A 514 -32.55 2.83 -1.75
N GLU A 515 -32.26 1.97 -2.72
CA GLU A 515 -33.14 0.88 -3.17
C GLU A 515 -33.37 -0.20 -2.10
N ARG A 516 -32.32 -0.62 -1.38
CA ARG A 516 -32.45 -1.57 -0.26
C ARG A 516 -33.32 -1.03 0.87
N VAL A 517 -33.13 0.24 1.24
CA VAL A 517 -33.93 0.87 2.30
C VAL A 517 -35.38 1.11 1.82
N GLY A 518 -35.58 1.56 0.58
CA GLY A 518 -36.91 1.75 0.00
C GLY A 518 -37.74 0.47 -0.10
N ARG A 519 -37.09 -0.69 -0.26
CA ARG A 519 -37.76 -2.01 -0.16
C ARG A 519 -38.07 -2.41 1.28
N ARG A 520 -37.17 -2.13 2.24
CA ARG A 520 -37.38 -2.45 3.67
C ARG A 520 -38.45 -1.58 4.33
N ALA A 521 -38.64 -0.34 3.86
CA ALA A 521 -39.62 0.62 4.35
C ALA A 521 -40.50 1.15 3.20
N ALA A 522 -41.26 0.25 2.56
CA ALA A 522 -42.00 0.51 1.32
C ALA A 522 -43.16 1.54 1.45
N ASN A 523 -43.71 1.69 2.66
CA ASN A 523 -44.70 2.72 2.97
C ASN A 523 -44.11 4.14 2.90
N LEU A 524 -42.83 4.31 3.26
CA LEU A 524 -42.13 5.58 3.25
C LEU A 524 -41.70 6.00 1.83
N ARG A 525 -41.23 7.24 1.70
CA ARG A 525 -40.72 7.82 0.44
C ARG A 525 -39.26 8.20 0.62
N VAL A 526 -38.36 7.63 -0.19
CA VAL A 526 -36.96 8.04 -0.22
C VAL A 526 -36.85 9.44 -0.82
N LEU A 527 -36.37 10.40 -0.03
CA LEU A 527 -36.10 11.76 -0.47
C LEU A 527 -34.73 11.83 -1.16
N ASN A 528 -33.68 11.50 -0.40
CA ASN A 528 -32.27 11.55 -0.81
C ASN A 528 -31.42 10.68 0.14
N SER A 529 -30.11 10.59 -0.09
CA SER A 529 -29.18 9.95 0.85
C SER A 529 -27.79 10.61 0.82
N TYR A 530 -26.92 10.27 1.79
CA TYR A 530 -25.53 10.70 1.83
C TYR A 530 -24.60 9.64 2.42
N TRP A 531 -23.31 9.77 2.13
CA TRP A 531 -22.25 8.93 2.68
C TRP A 531 -21.92 9.35 4.11
N ILE A 532 -21.71 8.37 4.99
CA ILE A 532 -21.27 8.57 6.38
C ILE A 532 -19.86 8.05 6.58
N ASN A 533 -19.60 6.82 6.13
CA ASN A 533 -18.40 6.07 6.50
C ASN A 533 -18.07 4.94 5.49
N GLN A 534 -16.87 4.38 5.55
CA GLN A 534 -16.47 3.19 4.79
C GLN A 534 -15.38 2.40 5.50
N ASP A 535 -15.45 1.07 5.41
CA ASP A 535 -14.34 0.16 5.72
C ASP A 535 -13.84 -0.52 4.43
N SER A 536 -12.99 -1.54 4.51
CA SER A 536 -12.49 -2.30 3.35
C SER A 536 -13.61 -3.05 2.61
N THR A 537 -14.61 -3.56 3.31
CA THR A 537 -15.64 -4.48 2.80
C THR A 537 -16.96 -3.78 2.46
N TYR A 538 -17.29 -2.64 3.09
CA TYR A 538 -18.59 -1.96 3.06
C TYR A 538 -18.47 -0.43 2.94
N LYS A 539 -19.51 0.18 2.38
CA LYS A 539 -19.79 1.63 2.51
C LYS A 539 -21.11 1.83 3.22
N TYR A 540 -21.14 2.83 4.11
CA TYR A 540 -22.27 3.15 4.97
C TYR A 540 -22.92 4.46 4.50
N TYR A 541 -24.24 4.41 4.32
CA TYR A 541 -25.05 5.52 3.84
C TYR A 541 -26.21 5.78 4.80
N GLU A 542 -26.53 7.06 4.98
CA GLU A 542 -27.75 7.50 5.65
C GLU A 542 -28.75 7.92 4.57
N VAL A 543 -29.91 7.26 4.56
CA VAL A 543 -31.03 7.50 3.64
C VAL A 543 -32.08 8.31 4.39
N ILE A 544 -32.47 9.43 3.80
CA ILE A 544 -33.54 10.30 4.31
C ILE A 544 -34.85 9.82 3.70
N LEU A 545 -35.77 9.42 4.56
CA LEU A 545 -37.13 9.04 4.19
C LEU A 545 -38.14 10.01 4.78
N VAL A 546 -39.29 10.09 4.12
CA VAL A 546 -40.43 10.89 4.50
C VAL A 546 -41.67 9.99 4.54
N ASP A 547 -42.48 10.13 5.58
CA ASP A 547 -43.79 9.49 5.69
C ASP A 547 -44.85 10.36 4.96
N PRO A 548 -45.46 9.86 3.87
CA PRO A 548 -46.48 10.60 3.13
C PRO A 548 -47.87 10.62 3.80
N GLN A 549 -48.10 9.79 4.82
CA GLN A 549 -49.34 9.76 5.60
C GLN A 549 -49.32 10.77 6.76
N HIS A 550 -48.14 11.16 7.24
CA HIS A 550 -48.00 12.04 8.39
C HIS A 550 -48.54 13.47 8.16
N LYS A 551 -49.43 13.95 9.04
CA LYS A 551 -50.08 15.29 8.94
C LYS A 551 -49.07 16.45 8.82
N ALA A 552 -47.92 16.38 9.48
CA ALA A 552 -46.88 17.43 9.42
C ALA A 552 -46.07 17.45 8.12
N ILE A 553 -46.17 16.41 7.27
CA ILE A 553 -45.61 16.39 5.92
C ILE A 553 -46.66 16.89 4.92
N ARG A 554 -47.89 16.37 5.00
CA ARG A 554 -48.99 16.74 4.11
C ARG A 554 -49.32 18.25 4.16
N ARG A 555 -49.22 18.88 5.33
CA ARG A 555 -49.45 20.33 5.52
C ARG A 555 -48.28 21.25 5.12
N ASP A 556 -47.06 20.74 4.91
CA ASP A 556 -45.91 21.60 4.54
C ASP A 556 -45.76 21.68 3.02
N ALA A 557 -46.14 22.84 2.47
CA ALA A 557 -46.07 23.15 1.04
C ALA A 557 -44.69 22.94 0.41
N ARG A 558 -43.59 22.94 1.19
CA ARG A 558 -42.23 22.72 0.65
C ARG A 558 -41.90 21.24 0.41
N ILE A 559 -42.68 20.30 0.95
CA ILE A 559 -42.42 18.85 0.87
C ILE A 559 -43.64 18.01 0.47
N ASN A 560 -44.87 18.53 0.60
CA ASN A 560 -46.12 17.83 0.31
C ASN A 560 -46.17 17.17 -1.09
N TRP A 561 -45.43 17.71 -2.08
CA TRP A 561 -45.24 17.09 -3.40
C TRP A 561 -44.88 15.61 -3.31
N ILE A 562 -44.06 15.19 -2.33
CA ILE A 562 -43.60 13.79 -2.21
C ILE A 562 -44.72 12.81 -1.84
N CYS A 563 -45.86 13.33 -1.36
CA CYS A 563 -47.05 12.55 -1.02
C CYS A 563 -47.84 12.09 -2.26
N ASN A 564 -47.66 12.74 -3.41
CA ASN A 564 -48.40 12.42 -4.63
C ASN A 564 -48.03 11.01 -5.15
N SER A 565 -49.02 10.30 -5.70
CA SER A 565 -48.89 8.90 -6.17
C SER A 565 -47.74 8.70 -7.17
N VAL A 566 -47.50 9.69 -8.03
CA VAL A 566 -46.40 9.71 -9.02
C VAL A 566 -44.99 9.64 -8.40
N HIS A 567 -44.85 9.87 -7.09
CA HIS A 567 -43.59 9.79 -6.34
C HIS A 567 -43.41 8.51 -5.51
N LYS A 568 -44.27 7.49 -5.68
CA LYS A 568 -44.03 6.11 -5.21
C LYS A 568 -42.69 5.58 -5.77
N HIS A 569 -41.88 4.91 -4.94
CA HIS A 569 -40.63 4.22 -5.33
C HIS A 569 -39.72 5.01 -6.31
N ARG A 570 -39.29 6.21 -5.91
CA ARG A 570 -38.38 7.08 -6.69
C ARG A 570 -36.98 6.49 -6.84
N GLU A 571 -36.51 5.80 -5.80
CA GLU A 571 -35.23 5.09 -5.77
C GLU A 571 -35.19 3.96 -6.80
N SER A 572 -36.24 3.13 -6.86
CA SER A 572 -36.34 2.01 -7.81
C SER A 572 -36.38 2.47 -9.27
N ARG A 573 -36.94 3.67 -9.53
CA ARG A 573 -36.96 4.32 -10.86
C ARG A 573 -35.75 5.21 -11.16
N GLY A 574 -34.79 5.31 -10.24
CA GLY A 574 -33.60 6.15 -10.41
C GLY A 574 -33.91 7.65 -10.55
N LEU A 575 -34.87 8.16 -9.77
CA LEU A 575 -35.30 9.57 -9.75
C LEU A 575 -34.73 10.37 -8.57
N THR A 576 -34.02 9.71 -7.65
CA THR A 576 -33.20 10.36 -6.62
C THR A 576 -32.01 11.10 -7.26
N ALA A 577 -31.36 12.02 -6.53
CA ALA A 577 -30.18 12.72 -7.04
C ALA A 577 -29.06 11.73 -7.46
N THR A 578 -28.89 10.65 -6.70
CA THR A 578 -27.96 9.55 -7.00
C THR A 578 -28.37 8.80 -8.28
N GLY A 579 -29.65 8.44 -8.40
CA GLY A 579 -30.19 7.75 -9.57
C GLY A 579 -30.05 8.56 -10.86
N LYS A 580 -30.39 9.86 -10.82
CA LYS A 580 -30.22 10.79 -11.95
C LYS A 580 -28.76 10.87 -12.41
N LYS A 581 -27.80 10.97 -11.46
CA LYS A 581 -26.36 10.97 -11.79
C LYS A 581 -25.93 9.66 -12.47
N SER A 582 -26.31 8.49 -11.93
CA SER A 582 -26.01 7.19 -12.56
C SER A 582 -26.66 6.98 -13.94
N ARG A 583 -27.74 7.70 -14.25
CA ARG A 583 -28.38 7.67 -15.58
C ARG A 583 -27.72 8.60 -16.61
N GLY A 584 -26.71 9.38 -16.21
CA GLY A 584 -26.12 10.40 -17.08
C GLY A 584 -27.12 11.52 -17.43
N MET A 585 -28.02 11.88 -16.53
CA MET A 585 -28.98 12.97 -16.77
C MET A 585 -28.37 14.32 -16.40
N ASN A 586 -27.93 15.08 -17.41
CA ASN A 586 -27.38 16.43 -17.26
C ASN A 586 -27.62 17.25 -18.55
N LYS A 587 -27.12 18.50 -18.60
CA LYS A 587 -27.18 19.42 -19.75
C LYS A 587 -25.86 19.43 -20.53
N GLY A 588 -25.90 19.81 -21.82
CA GLY A 588 -24.73 19.94 -22.70
C GLY A 588 -24.54 18.75 -23.66
N HIS A 589 -23.66 18.93 -24.66
CA HIS A 589 -23.45 18.01 -25.78
C HIS A 589 -23.15 16.55 -25.35
N ARG A 590 -22.37 16.37 -24.27
CA ARG A 590 -22.02 15.05 -23.69
C ARG A 590 -23.24 14.22 -23.23
N TYR A 591 -24.44 14.80 -23.16
CA TYR A 591 -25.65 14.18 -22.63
C TYR A 591 -26.82 14.10 -23.63
N ASN A 592 -26.58 14.38 -24.92
CA ASN A 592 -27.59 14.33 -25.97
C ASN A 592 -28.34 12.97 -25.99
N ASN A 593 -27.59 11.87 -25.87
CA ASN A 593 -28.12 10.50 -25.88
C ASN A 593 -28.73 10.04 -24.54
N THR A 594 -28.73 10.87 -23.49
CA THR A 594 -29.21 10.50 -22.13
C THR A 594 -30.21 11.47 -21.51
N LYS A 595 -30.37 12.69 -22.04
CA LYS A 595 -31.25 13.76 -21.52
C LYS A 595 -32.68 13.30 -21.18
N ALA A 596 -33.35 12.61 -22.11
CA ALA A 596 -34.69 12.02 -21.91
C ALA A 596 -34.66 10.57 -21.36
N GLY A 597 -33.47 10.05 -21.07
CA GLY A 597 -33.21 8.65 -20.74
C GLY A 597 -32.75 7.83 -21.96
N ARG A 598 -31.63 7.11 -21.81
CA ARG A 598 -30.92 6.41 -22.90
C ARG A 598 -31.82 5.57 -23.82
N ARG A 599 -32.71 4.75 -23.27
CA ARG A 599 -33.63 3.90 -24.06
C ARG A 599 -34.67 4.72 -24.84
N HIS A 600 -35.15 5.83 -24.28
CA HIS A 600 -36.11 6.70 -24.94
C HIS A 600 -35.48 7.44 -26.12
N THR A 601 -34.30 8.05 -25.91
CA THR A 601 -33.57 8.72 -27.00
C THR A 601 -33.18 7.74 -28.10
N TRP A 602 -32.67 6.55 -27.73
CA TRP A 602 -32.36 5.49 -28.69
C TRP A 602 -33.60 5.05 -29.48
N LYS A 603 -34.75 4.81 -28.82
CA LYS A 603 -35.99 4.45 -29.52
C LYS A 603 -36.35 5.54 -30.54
N ARG A 604 -36.39 6.81 -30.13
CA ARG A 604 -36.69 7.94 -31.03
C ARG A 604 -35.76 8.01 -32.26
N GLN A 605 -34.46 7.76 -32.08
CA GLN A 605 -33.47 7.78 -33.17
C GLN A 605 -33.60 6.59 -34.14
N ASN A 606 -34.14 5.45 -33.69
CA ASN A 606 -34.28 4.22 -34.48
C ASN A 606 -35.73 3.95 -34.93
N THR A 607 -36.69 4.82 -34.59
CA THR A 607 -38.06 4.74 -35.08
C THR A 607 -38.11 5.28 -36.51
N GLN A 608 -38.32 4.39 -37.49
CA GLN A 608 -38.66 4.79 -38.85
C GLN A 608 -40.01 5.53 -38.83
N SER A 609 -40.02 6.75 -39.38
CA SER A 609 -41.18 7.65 -39.35
C SER A 609 -41.85 7.67 -40.72
N TYR A 610 -42.97 6.95 -40.84
CA TYR A 610 -43.78 6.91 -42.05
C TYR A 610 -44.88 7.96 -41.97
N TRP A 611 -44.63 9.12 -42.58
CA TRP A 611 -45.62 10.18 -42.73
C TRP A 611 -46.67 9.81 -43.77
N ARG A 612 -47.90 10.35 -43.62
CA ARG A 612 -49.02 10.13 -44.56
C ARG A 612 -48.71 10.67 -45.96
N TYR A 613 -47.95 11.77 -46.02
CA TYR A 613 -47.37 12.37 -47.21
C TYR A 613 -45.86 12.47 -46.96
N ARG A 614 -45.03 12.17 -47.95
CA ARG A 614 -43.56 12.11 -47.84
C ARG A 614 -42.91 13.27 -48.55
#